data_AF-A0A815NCB0-F1
#
_entry.id   AF-A0A815NCB0-F1
#
_cell.length_a   1.000
_cell.length_b   1.000
_cell.length_c   1.000
_cell.angle_alpha   90.00
_cell.angle_beta   90.00
_cell.angle_gamma   90.00
#
_symmetry.space_group_name_H-M   'P 1'
#
loop_
_entity.id
_entity.type
_entity.pdbx_description
1 polymer ?
#
loop_
_entity_poly.entity_id
_entity_poly.type
_entity_poly.pdbx_seq_one_letter_code
_entity_poly.pdbx_strand_id
1 'polypeptide(L)'
;MVSQEAKDLVRMMLTVEPANRATINQILENRWLSEYNSVLQAPLNTPQVLAEEALQRPAVTVAIINANGDNRLEDTDADAVLGGSGVTDVDELAVTSPL
;
A
#
# COMPACT_ATOMS: atom_id res chain seq x y z
N MET A 1 5.17 -20.36 15.69
CA MET A 1 4.66 -19.17 16.41
C MET A 1 5.38 -17.95 15.87
N VAL A 2 4.69 -16.81 15.72
CA VAL A 2 5.28 -15.56 15.21
C VAL A 2 6.11 -14.89 16.30
N SER A 3 7.32 -14.39 15.97
CA SER A 3 8.23 -13.75 16.93
C SER A 3 7.65 -12.46 17.51
N GLN A 4 8.17 -12.02 18.65
CA GLN A 4 7.68 -10.80 19.30
C GLN A 4 8.06 -9.55 18.50
N GLU A 5 9.27 -9.53 17.95
CA GLU A 5 9.81 -8.45 17.13
C GLU A 5 8.94 -8.20 15.90
N ALA A 6 8.46 -9.28 15.26
CA ALA A 6 7.53 -9.20 14.13
C ALA A 6 6.22 -8.51 14.51
N LYS A 7 5.68 -8.84 15.69
CA LYS A 7 4.42 -8.25 16.19
C LYS A 7 4.61 -6.79 16.55
N ASP A 8 5.75 -6.44 17.13
CA ASP A 8 6.07 -5.06 17.50
C ASP A 8 6.23 -4.18 16.25
N LEU A 9 6.86 -4.71 15.20
CA LEU A 9 6.92 -4.04 13.90
C LEU A 9 5.53 -3.71 13.34
N VAL A 10 4.60 -4.67 13.34
CA VAL A 10 3.23 -4.46 12.89
C VAL A 10 2.51 -3.39 13.73
N ARG A 11 2.70 -3.39 15.05
CA ARG A 11 2.10 -2.37 15.94
C ARG A 11 2.61 -0.97 15.62
N MET A 12 3.91 -0.82 15.37
CA MET A 12 4.49 0.48 15.00
C MET A 12 3.89 1.00 13.68
N MET A 13 3.71 0.12 12.69
CA MET A 13 3.13 0.48 11.39
C MET A 13 1.63 0.84 11.47
N LEU A 14 0.88 0.18 12.36
CA LEU A 14 -0.57 0.37 12.52
C LEU A 14 -0.93 1.33 13.66
N THR A 15 -0.04 2.25 14.03
CA THR A 15 -0.33 3.29 15.02
C THR A 15 -1.44 4.21 14.51
N VAL A 16 -2.52 4.34 15.29
CA VAL A 16 -3.74 5.09 14.94
C VAL A 16 -3.41 6.57 14.72
N GLU A 17 -2.74 7.19 15.68
CA GLU A 17 -2.33 8.59 15.61
C GLU A 17 -1.19 8.75 14.57
N PRO A 18 -1.42 9.47 13.45
CA PRO A 18 -0.42 9.59 12.39
C PRO A 18 0.89 10.22 12.86
N ALA A 19 0.84 11.19 13.78
CA ALA A 19 2.02 11.86 14.32
C ALA A 19 2.94 10.93 15.14
N ASN A 20 2.38 9.86 15.71
CA ASN A 20 3.11 8.87 16.49
C ASN A 20 3.49 7.63 15.67
N ARG A 21 3.03 7.54 14.41
CA ARG A 21 3.33 6.40 13.54
C ARG A 21 4.80 6.41 13.16
N ALA A 22 5.43 5.23 13.21
CA ALA A 22 6.83 5.10 12.85
C ALA A 22 7.07 5.52 11.39
N THR A 23 8.14 6.28 11.18
CA THR A 23 8.59 6.67 9.84
C THR A 23 9.19 5.48 9.11
N ILE A 24 9.29 5.57 7.78
CA ILE A 24 9.89 4.50 6.97
C ILE A 24 11.33 4.19 7.40
N ASN A 25 12.12 5.20 7.77
CA ASN A 25 13.50 5.00 8.22
C ASN A 25 13.57 4.17 9.52
N GLN A 26 12.71 4.49 10.49
CA GLN A 26 12.62 3.74 11.76
C GLN A 26 12.15 2.29 11.54
N ILE A 27 11.27 2.06 10.56
CA ILE A 27 10.80 0.72 10.17
C ILE A 27 11.94 -0.09 9.54
N LEU A 28 12.74 0.52 8.66
CA LEU A 28 13.87 -0.13 7.99
C LEU A 28 14.98 -0.53 8.96
N GLU A 29 15.17 0.25 10.03
CA GLU A 29 16.12 -0.04 11.11
C GLU A 29 15.61 -1.10 12.10
N ASN A 30 14.35 -1.56 11.98
CA ASN A 30 13.81 -2.56 12.90
C ASN A 30 14.53 -3.91 12.72
N ARG A 31 14.93 -4.52 13.85
CA ARG A 31 15.66 -5.80 13.88
C ARG A 31 15.02 -6.90 13.04
N TRP A 32 13.69 -7.01 13.05
CA TRP A 32 12.99 -8.06 12.31
C TRP A 32 13.17 -7.91 10.79
N LEU A 33 13.33 -6.67 10.30
CA LEU A 33 13.54 -6.37 8.90
C LEU A 33 15.03 -6.30 8.54
N SER A 34 15.88 -5.73 9.41
CA SER A 34 17.33 -5.62 9.19
C SER A 34 18.03 -6.98 9.22
N GLU A 35 17.56 -7.91 10.05
CA GLU A 35 18.09 -9.27 10.18
C GLU A 35 17.18 -10.30 9.48
N TYR A 36 16.54 -9.94 8.37
CA TYR A 36 15.56 -10.81 7.68
C TYR A 36 16.10 -12.21 7.34
N ASN A 37 17.42 -12.35 7.10
CA ASN A 37 18.08 -13.65 6.84
C ASN A 37 18.20 -14.55 8.09
N SER A 38 18.11 -13.97 9.29
CA SER A 38 18.20 -14.68 10.57
C SER A 38 16.84 -14.97 11.19
N VAL A 39 15.75 -14.51 10.56
CA VAL A 39 14.39 -14.74 11.03
C VAL A 39 14.05 -16.24 10.92
N LEU A 40 13.46 -16.77 11.99
CA LEU A 40 13.02 -18.16 12.06
C LEU A 40 12.04 -18.48 10.93
N GLN A 41 12.36 -19.49 10.12
CA GLN A 41 11.47 -20.00 9.07
C GLN A 41 10.35 -20.89 9.64
N ALA A 42 9.65 -20.38 10.66
CA ALA A 42 8.48 -21.07 11.17
C ALA A 42 7.39 -21.11 10.06
N PRO A 43 6.74 -22.27 9.84
CA PRO A 43 5.68 -22.36 8.84
C PRO A 43 4.55 -21.41 9.21
N LEU A 44 4.09 -20.65 8.22
CA LEU A 44 2.94 -19.76 8.34
C LEU A 44 1.70 -20.44 7.76
N ASN A 45 0.56 -20.20 8.38
CA ASN A 45 -0.73 -20.73 7.92
C ASN A 45 -1.34 -19.87 6.79
N THR A 46 -0.67 -18.80 6.36
CA THR A 46 -1.14 -17.88 5.31
C THR A 46 -1.69 -18.57 4.06
N PRO A 47 -1.01 -19.56 3.44
CA PRO A 47 -1.54 -20.22 2.25
C PRO A 47 -2.83 -21.02 2.53
N GLN A 48 -2.94 -21.66 3.70
CA GLN A 48 -4.12 -22.42 4.10
C GLN A 48 -5.31 -21.48 4.33
N VAL A 49 -5.13 -20.42 5.13
CA VAL A 49 -6.19 -19.44 5.43
C VAL A 49 -6.68 -18.74 4.16
N LEU A 50 -5.77 -18.37 3.25
CA LEU A 50 -6.14 -17.74 1.98
C LEU A 50 -6.97 -18.67 1.07
N ALA A 51 -6.76 -19.98 1.16
CA ALA A 51 -7.56 -20.96 0.42
C ALA A 51 -8.94 -21.15 1.06
N GLU A 52 -9.00 -21.25 2.38
CA GLU A 52 -10.24 -21.43 3.16
C GLU A 52 -11.16 -20.20 3.05
N GLU A 53 -10.60 -18.99 3.05
CA GLU A 53 -11.34 -17.72 3.07
C GLU A 53 -11.38 -17.03 1.69
N ALA A 54 -11.14 -17.77 0.60
CA ALA A 54 -11.06 -17.22 -0.76
C ALA A 54 -12.30 -16.37 -1.15
N LEU A 55 -13.49 -16.78 -0.68
CA LEU A 55 -14.75 -16.08 -0.93
C LEU A 55 -14.85 -14.72 -0.19
N GLN A 56 -14.15 -14.57 0.93
CA GLN A 56 -14.15 -13.34 1.73
C GLN A 56 -13.13 -12.30 1.21
N ARG A 57 -12.12 -12.74 0.43
CA ARG A 57 -11.06 -11.86 -0.09
C ARG A 57 -11.58 -10.60 -0.80
N PRO A 58 -12.62 -10.62 -1.64
CA PRO A 58 -13.15 -9.40 -2.26
C PRO A 58 -13.63 -8.37 -1.24
N ALA A 59 -14.33 -8.82 -0.18
CA ALA A 59 -14.81 -7.93 0.87
C ALA A 59 -13.65 -7.29 1.67
N VAL A 60 -12.62 -8.07 1.98
CA VAL A 60 -11.41 -7.57 2.65
C VAL A 60 -10.70 -6.52 1.79
N THR A 61 -10.57 -6.76 0.48
CA THR A 61 -9.97 -5.79 -0.45
C THR A 61 -10.74 -4.46 -0.46
N VAL A 62 -12.06 -4.51 -0.54
CA VAL A 62 -12.91 -3.30 -0.51
C VAL A 62 -12.75 -2.55 0.82
N ALA A 63 -12.73 -3.28 1.95
CA ALA A 63 -12.51 -2.67 3.26
C ALA A 63 -11.16 -1.95 3.35
N ILE A 64 -10.09 -2.54 2.80
CA ILE A 64 -8.76 -1.91 2.74
C ILE A 64 -8.79 -0.64 1.88
N ILE A 65 -9.42 -0.67 0.71
CA ILE A 65 -9.54 0.50 -0.18
C ILE A 65 -10.25 1.64 0.54
N ASN A 66 -11.37 1.35 1.19
CA ASN A 66 -12.14 2.35 1.93
C ASN A 66 -11.33 2.94 3.09
N ALA A 67 -10.71 2.08 3.92
CA ALA A 67 -9.88 2.54 5.03
C ALA A 67 -8.68 3.39 4.56
N ASN A 68 -8.09 3.07 3.41
CA ASN A 68 -7.02 3.88 2.84
C ASN A 68 -7.54 5.24 2.33
N GLY A 69 -8.75 5.28 1.79
CA GLY A 69 -9.43 6.52 1.41
C GLY A 69 -9.65 7.44 2.60
N ASP A 70 -10.22 6.91 3.69
CA ASP A 70 -10.50 7.66 4.92
C ASP A 70 -9.23 8.20 5.60
N ASN A 71 -8.11 7.49 5.50
CA ASN A 71 -6.83 7.90 6.07
C ASN A 71 -6.07 8.91 5.19
N ARG A 72 -6.55 9.21 3.98
CA ARG A 72 -5.90 10.14 3.06
C ARG A 72 -6.48 11.54 3.27
N LEU A 73 -5.62 12.53 3.50
CA LEU A 73 -6.04 13.92 3.50
C LEU A 73 -6.33 14.34 2.05
N GLU A 74 -7.48 14.98 1.82
CA GLU A 74 -7.75 15.64 0.55
C GLU A 74 -7.02 16.99 0.57
N ASP A 75 -5.94 17.11 -0.21
CA ASP A 75 -5.31 18.40 -0.49
C ASP A 75 -6.27 19.23 -1.36
N THR A 76 -7.30 19.80 -0.73
CA THR A 76 -8.16 20.80 -1.35
C THR A 76 -7.52 22.17 -1.13
N ASP A 77 -6.37 22.38 -1.76
CA ASP A 77 -5.83 23.73 -1.88
C ASP A 77 -6.66 24.47 -2.93
N ALA A 78 -7.62 25.23 -2.41
CA ALA A 78 -8.14 26.38 -3.11
C ALA A 78 -6.96 27.30 -3.45
N ASP A 79 -6.80 27.57 -4.75
CA ASP A 79 -5.98 28.63 -5.37
C ASP A 79 -4.61 28.21 -5.97
N ALA A 80 -4.66 27.72 -7.21
CA ALA A 80 -3.62 27.99 -8.21
C ALA A 80 -4.22 27.97 -9.62
N VAL A 81 -4.74 29.13 -10.02
CA VAL A 81 -4.97 29.53 -11.41
C VAL A 81 -3.66 29.37 -12.20
N LEU A 82 -3.55 28.36 -13.05
CA LEU A 82 -2.73 28.41 -14.25
C LEU A 82 -3.51 27.80 -15.42
N GLY A 83 -3.91 28.67 -16.34
CA GLY A 83 -4.75 28.36 -17.48
C GLY A 83 -4.13 27.31 -18.40
N GLY A 84 -4.89 26.24 -18.64
CA GLY A 84 -4.74 25.40 -19.83
C GLY A 84 -5.61 25.97 -20.94
N SER A 85 -5.06 26.91 -21.71
CA SER A 85 -5.57 27.20 -23.05
C SER A 85 -5.43 25.93 -23.89
N GLY A 86 -6.52 25.53 -24.54
CA GLY A 86 -6.64 24.21 -25.17
C GLY A 86 -5.71 23.95 -26.35
N VAL A 87 -5.58 22.67 -26.67
CA VAL A 87 -5.64 22.13 -28.03
C VAL A 87 -6.23 20.73 -27.90
N THR A 88 -7.46 20.58 -28.40
CA THR A 88 -7.98 19.30 -28.86
C THR A 88 -7.49 19.12 -30.28
N ASP A 89 -6.44 18.34 -30.48
CA ASP A 89 -6.10 17.79 -31.80
C ASP A 89 -5.84 16.30 -31.63
N VAL A 90 -6.92 15.53 -31.70
CA VAL A 90 -6.88 14.11 -32.07
C VAL A 90 -6.84 14.07 -33.59
N ASP A 91 -5.68 14.41 -34.16
CA ASP A 91 -5.41 14.20 -35.58
C ASP A 91 -4.80 12.79 -35.74
N GLU A 92 -5.71 11.87 -36.07
CA GLU A 92 -5.54 10.78 -37.04
C GLU A 92 -4.11 10.49 -37.53
N LEU A 93 -3.36 9.66 -36.78
CA LEU A 93 -2.21 8.97 -37.35
C LEU A 93 -2.67 7.73 -38.13
N ALA A 94 -3.10 7.96 -39.36
CA ALA A 94 -3.03 6.94 -40.41
C ALA A 94 -1.55 6.77 -40.82
N VAL A 95 -0.97 5.59 -40.63
CA VAL A 95 0.04 5.02 -41.56
C VAL A 95 0.14 3.51 -41.36
N THR A 96 -0.41 2.80 -42.34
CA THR A 96 0.03 1.54 -42.94
C THR A 96 1.27 0.85 -42.35
N SER A 97 1.11 -0.44 -42.00
CA SER A 97 2.24 -1.38 -41.84
C SER A 97 2.16 -2.46 -42.92
N PRO A 98 3.17 -2.58 -43.79
CA PRO A 98 3.53 -3.84 -44.42
C PRO A 98 4.91 -4.31 -43.96
N LEU A 99 5.01 -5.57 -43.53
CA LEU A 99 5.83 -6.62 -44.14
C LEU A 99 5.58 -7.95 -43.40
#